data_AF-A0A8T6DTG0-F1
#
_entry.id   AF-A0A8T6DTG0-F1
#
_cell.length_a   1.000
_cell.length_b   1.000
_cell.length_c   1.000
_cell.angle_alpha   90.00
_cell.angle_beta   90.00
_cell.angle_gamma   90.00
#
_symmetry.space_group_name_H-M   'P 1'
#
loop_
_entity.id
_entity.type
_entity.pdbx_description
1 polymer ?
#
loop_
_entity_poly.entity_id
_entity_poly.type
_entity_poly.pdbx_seq_one_letter_code
_entity_poly.pdbx_strand_id
1 'polypeptide(L)'
;MLSDFLRDPFWIEIENWPLSWEIGGTWLFPFIESIHVVTIAIVVGSILFVDLRLLGLAAMRYPIRDLSRELIPWTWGAFAIATVTGLGMFITRAASHVLNPAFQWKMILLVLAGANMAWFHFRIYRHLDGAEHMTATPLQLKIIGSLSLFLWAGIVLAGRWVGHIV
;
A
#
# COMPACT_ATOMS: atom_id res chain seq x y z
N MET A 1 -21.99 11.69 12.59
CA MET A 1 -20.61 12.19 12.41
C MET A 1 -19.92 11.53 11.23
N LEU A 2 -19.57 10.24 11.28
CA LEU A 2 -18.90 9.58 10.13
C LEU A 2 -19.82 9.48 8.90
N SER A 3 -21.10 9.10 9.10
CA SER A 3 -22.11 9.05 8.04
C SER A 3 -22.30 10.38 7.32
N ASP A 4 -22.26 11.47 8.08
CA ASP A 4 -22.53 12.82 7.58
C ASP A 4 -21.33 13.31 6.77
N PHE A 5 -20.11 13.04 7.25
CA PHE A 5 -18.88 13.30 6.51
C PHE A 5 -18.80 12.50 5.20
N LEU A 6 -19.16 11.21 5.20
CA LEU A 6 -19.10 10.38 4.00
C LEU A 6 -20.10 10.82 2.92
N ARG A 7 -21.16 11.55 3.29
CA ARG A 7 -22.21 12.07 2.39
C ARG A 7 -22.14 13.58 2.17
N ASP A 8 -21.05 14.21 2.61
CA ASP A 8 -20.87 15.64 2.52
C ASP A 8 -20.79 16.10 1.05
N PRO A 9 -21.47 17.19 0.66
CA PRO A 9 -21.38 17.78 -0.68
C PRO A 9 -19.95 18.09 -1.13
N PHE A 10 -19.01 18.28 -0.19
CA PHE A 10 -17.58 18.45 -0.46
C PHE A 10 -17.01 17.40 -1.42
N TRP A 11 -17.45 16.14 -1.34
CA TRP A 11 -16.96 15.10 -2.25
C TRP A 11 -17.40 15.31 -3.70
N ILE A 12 -18.59 15.89 -3.88
CA ILE A 12 -19.10 16.26 -5.21
C ILE A 12 -18.37 17.50 -5.72
N GLU A 13 -17.99 18.43 -4.84
CA GLU A 13 -17.19 19.59 -5.24
C GLU A 13 -15.83 19.19 -5.81
N ILE A 14 -15.16 18.19 -5.22
CA ILE A 14 -13.90 17.63 -5.74
C ILE A 14 -14.09 17.05 -7.15
N GLU A 15 -15.17 16.33 -7.39
CA GLU A 15 -15.47 15.76 -8.72
C GLU A 15 -15.65 16.86 -9.78
N ASN A 16 -16.08 18.06 -9.37
CA ASN A 16 -16.30 19.20 -10.27
C ASN A 16 -15.05 20.06 -10.53
N TRP A 17 -13.89 19.71 -9.98
CA TRP A 17 -12.66 20.43 -10.29
C TRP A 17 -12.26 20.25 -11.77
N PRO A 18 -11.69 21.27 -12.43
CA PRO A 18 -11.24 21.15 -13.82
C PRO A 18 -10.28 19.97 -14.03
N LEU A 19 -9.39 19.72 -13.06
CA LEU A 19 -8.46 18.60 -13.08
C LEU A 19 -9.16 17.22 -13.06
N SER A 20 -10.26 17.10 -12.31
CA SER A 20 -11.05 15.86 -12.24
C SER A 20 -11.65 15.52 -13.62
N TRP A 21 -12.20 16.52 -14.29
CA TRP A 21 -12.79 16.38 -15.63
C TRP A 21 -11.74 16.05 -16.69
N GLU A 22 -10.58 16.71 -16.65
CA GLU A 22 -9.47 16.41 -17.56
C GLU A 22 -8.96 14.97 -17.39
N ILE A 23 -8.80 14.51 -16.14
CA ILE A 23 -8.34 13.14 -15.89
C ILE A 23 -9.40 12.13 -16.33
N GLY A 24 -10.64 12.28 -15.85
CA GLY A 24 -11.72 11.31 -16.06
C GLY A 24 -12.30 11.30 -17.48
N GLY A 25 -12.23 12.42 -18.19
CA GLY A 25 -12.80 12.59 -19.53
C GLY A 25 -11.85 12.27 -20.69
N THR A 26 -10.57 12.00 -20.41
CA THR A 26 -9.53 11.80 -21.44
C THR A 26 -8.79 10.47 -21.27
N TRP A 27 -7.79 10.22 -22.13
CA TRP A 27 -6.89 9.07 -22.03
C TRP A 27 -6.00 9.11 -20.77
N LEU A 28 -6.00 10.21 -20.01
CA LEU A 28 -5.24 10.35 -18.77
C LEU A 28 -5.69 9.35 -17.70
N PHE A 29 -6.98 9.03 -17.60
CA PHE A 29 -7.47 8.04 -16.63
C PHE A 29 -6.80 6.66 -16.81
N PRO A 30 -6.91 5.98 -17.97
CA PRO A 30 -6.26 4.67 -18.15
C PRO A 30 -4.73 4.75 -18.10
N PHE A 31 -4.13 5.89 -18.45
CA PHE A 31 -2.69 6.09 -18.33
C PHE A 31 -2.23 6.16 -16.87
N ILE A 32 -2.89 6.97 -16.04
CA ILE A 32 -2.62 7.07 -14.60
C ILE A 32 -2.92 5.74 -13.90
N GLU A 33 -3.99 5.05 -14.28
CA GLU A 33 -4.30 3.71 -13.77
C GLU A 33 -3.17 2.71 -14.09
N SER A 34 -2.64 2.74 -15.31
CA SER A 34 -1.52 1.87 -15.71
C SER A 34 -0.28 2.12 -14.85
N ILE A 35 0.08 3.39 -14.64
CA ILE A 35 1.20 3.78 -13.76
C ILE A 35 0.92 3.34 -12.32
N HIS A 36 -0.31 3.49 -11.84
CA HIS A 36 -0.71 3.07 -10.50
C HIS A 36 -0.52 1.56 -10.30
N VAL A 37 -0.93 0.74 -11.27
CA VAL A 37 -0.77 -0.72 -11.17
C VAL A 37 0.70 -1.13 -11.17
N VAL A 38 1.54 -0.53 -12.03
CA VAL A 38 2.99 -0.80 -12.06
C VAL A 38 3.65 -0.40 -10.75
N THR A 39 3.32 0.77 -10.21
CA THR A 39 3.92 1.26 -8.96
C THR A 39 3.48 0.44 -7.76
N ILE A 40 2.22 0.03 -7.68
CA ILE A 40 1.75 -0.92 -6.66
C ILE A 40 2.46 -2.28 -6.79
N ALA A 41 2.72 -2.77 -8.01
CA ALA A 41 3.48 -4.01 -8.20
C ALA A 41 4.91 -3.90 -7.66
N ILE A 42 5.57 -2.75 -7.83
CA ILE A 42 6.89 -2.48 -7.26
C ILE A 42 6.83 -2.43 -5.73
N VAL A 43 5.86 -1.71 -5.15
CA VAL A 43 5.66 -1.65 -3.69
C VAL A 43 5.46 -3.05 -3.12
N VAL A 44 4.48 -3.80 -3.64
CA VAL A 44 4.16 -5.14 -3.15
C VAL A 44 5.31 -6.11 -3.37
N GLY A 45 5.97 -6.06 -4.54
CA GLY A 45 7.12 -6.91 -4.84
C GLY A 45 8.29 -6.67 -3.90
N SER A 46 8.63 -5.41 -3.62
CA SER A 46 9.69 -5.06 -2.67
C SER A 46 9.38 -5.56 -1.25
N ILE A 47 8.15 -5.40 -0.78
CA ILE A 47 7.71 -5.84 0.55
C ILE A 47 7.67 -7.37 0.62
N LEU A 48 7.20 -8.04 -0.43
CA LEU A 48 7.18 -9.49 -0.53
C LEU A 48 8.57 -10.10 -0.32
N PHE A 49 9.62 -9.53 -0.94
CA PHE A 49 10.98 -10.04 -0.75
C PHE A 49 11.47 -9.91 0.69
N VAL A 50 11.22 -8.78 1.35
CA VAL A 50 11.58 -8.58 2.76
C VAL A 50 10.79 -9.54 3.65
N ASP A 51 9.48 -9.67 3.44
CA ASP A 51 8.61 -10.50 4.28
C ASP A 51 8.92 -12.00 4.12
N LEU A 52 9.19 -12.47 2.88
CA LEU A 52 9.63 -13.85 2.66
C LEU A 52 10.98 -14.13 3.34
N ARG A 53 11.86 -13.13 3.43
CA ARG A 53 13.10 -13.23 4.18
C ARG A 53 12.86 -13.30 5.69
N LEU A 54 11.91 -12.53 6.21
CA LEU A 54 11.48 -12.59 7.62
C LEU A 54 10.82 -13.93 7.97
N LEU A 55 10.10 -14.54 7.02
CA LEU A 55 9.49 -15.86 7.18
C LEU A 55 10.51 -17.01 7.15
N GLY A 56 11.68 -16.76 6.57
CA GLY A 56 12.70 -17.78 6.35
C GLY A 56 12.51 -18.58 5.07
N LEU A 57 11.71 -18.09 4.12
CA LEU A 57 11.32 -18.79 2.89
C LEU A 57 12.16 -18.40 1.67
N ALA A 58 12.63 -17.16 1.60
CA ALA A 58 13.43 -16.65 0.47
C ALA A 58 14.56 -15.72 0.92
N ALA A 59 15.48 -15.40 0.00
CA ALA A 59 16.59 -14.47 0.20
C ALA A 59 17.49 -14.74 1.43
N MET A 60 17.52 -15.97 1.94
CA MET A 60 18.23 -16.36 3.18
C MET A 60 19.75 -16.09 3.15
N ARG A 61 20.32 -15.95 1.95
CA ARG A 61 21.73 -15.61 1.74
C ARG A 61 22.05 -14.14 2.07
N TYR A 62 21.04 -13.27 2.09
CA TYR A 62 21.21 -11.84 2.34
C TYR A 62 20.80 -11.51 3.79
N PRO A 63 21.55 -10.66 4.50
CA PRO A 63 21.12 -10.08 5.75
C PRO A 63 19.82 -9.29 5.58
N ILE A 64 18.90 -9.39 6.55
CA ILE A 64 17.62 -8.64 6.54
C ILE A 64 17.87 -7.14 6.41
N ARG A 65 18.95 -6.66 7.03
CA ARG A 65 19.35 -5.25 7.04
C ARG A 65 19.68 -4.72 5.66
N ASP A 66 20.52 -5.44 4.92
CA ASP A 66 20.97 -5.05 3.58
C ASP A 66 19.80 -5.07 2.60
N LEU A 67 19.01 -6.15 2.63
CA LEU A 67 17.82 -6.28 1.79
C LEU A 67 16.82 -5.13 2.05
N SER A 68 16.56 -4.82 3.34
CA SER A 68 15.67 -3.72 3.69
C SER A 68 16.25 -2.37 3.29
N ARG A 69 17.55 -2.14 3.48
CA ARG A 69 18.21 -0.86 3.13
C ARG A 69 18.14 -0.58 1.64
N GLU A 70 18.27 -1.61 0.81
CA GLU A 70 18.21 -1.48 -0.65
C GLU A 70 16.77 -1.33 -1.15
N LEU A 71 15.81 -2.08 -0.59
CA LEU A 71 14.43 -2.09 -1.06
C LEU A 71 13.59 -0.91 -0.54
N ILE A 72 13.81 -0.44 0.70
CA ILE A 72 13.00 0.64 1.31
C ILE A 72 12.93 1.93 0.46
N PRO A 73 14.04 2.45 -0.11
CA PRO A 73 13.97 3.63 -0.98
C PRO A 73 13.08 3.42 -2.21
N TRP A 74 13.15 2.23 -2.82
CA TRP A 74 12.27 1.86 -3.94
C TRP A 74 10.82 1.75 -3.52
N THR A 75 10.55 1.13 -2.36
CA THR A 75 9.20 1.04 -1.79
C THR A 75 8.62 2.43 -1.57
N TRP A 76 9.36 3.37 -0.98
CA TRP A 76 8.88 4.73 -0.74
C TRP A 76 8.68 5.52 -2.02
N GLY A 77 9.62 5.43 -2.98
CA GLY A 77 9.49 6.08 -4.28
C GLY A 77 8.25 5.59 -5.04
N ALA A 78 8.07 4.28 -5.12
CA ALA A 78 6.90 3.68 -5.76
C ALA A 78 5.60 3.99 -4.99
N PHE A 79 5.63 4.00 -3.65
CA PHE A 79 4.47 4.37 -2.82
C PHE A 79 4.05 5.83 -3.01
N ALA A 80 5.00 6.75 -3.14
CA ALA A 80 4.71 8.15 -3.43
C ALA A 80 4.00 8.30 -4.79
N ILE A 81 4.52 7.64 -5.83
CA ILE A 81 3.89 7.67 -7.16
C ILE A 81 2.50 6.99 -7.13
N ALA A 82 2.38 5.85 -6.44
CA ALA A 82 1.10 5.16 -6.25
C ALA A 82 0.08 6.05 -5.52
N THR A 83 0.52 6.84 -4.54
CA THR A 83 -0.36 7.76 -3.81
C THR A 83 -0.84 8.89 -4.71
N VAL A 84 0.06 9.54 -5.46
CA VAL A 84 -0.31 10.63 -6.39
C VAL A 84 -1.27 10.13 -7.46
N THR A 85 -0.96 9.00 -8.09
CA THR A 85 -1.82 8.40 -9.12
C THR A 85 -3.16 7.91 -8.55
N GLY A 86 -3.15 7.34 -7.35
CA GLY A 86 -4.35 6.91 -6.64
C GLY A 86 -5.28 8.07 -6.28
N LEU A 87 -4.71 9.19 -5.83
CA LEU A 87 -5.45 10.44 -5.60
C LEU A 87 -6.02 11.00 -6.91
N GLY A 88 -5.23 10.99 -7.98
CA GLY A 88 -5.69 11.40 -9.31
C GLY A 88 -6.89 10.60 -9.82
N MET A 89 -6.92 9.29 -9.57
CA MET A 89 -8.11 8.47 -9.89
C MET A 89 -9.27 8.78 -8.94
N PHE A 90 -8.99 8.91 -7.64
CA PHE A 90 -10.02 9.15 -6.61
C PHE A 90 -10.81 10.43 -6.86
N ILE A 91 -10.15 11.53 -7.24
CA ILE A 91 -10.84 12.81 -7.45
C ILE A 91 -11.85 12.77 -8.60
N THR A 92 -11.73 11.82 -9.55
CA THR A 92 -12.66 11.73 -10.69
C THR A 92 -14.06 11.26 -10.30
N ARG A 93 -14.18 10.49 -9.20
CA ARG A 93 -15.44 9.95 -8.66
C ARG A 93 -15.40 9.87 -7.14
N ALA A 94 -14.98 10.95 -6.48
CA ALA A 94 -14.72 10.99 -5.04
C ALA A 94 -15.94 10.59 -4.19
N ALA A 95 -17.13 11.10 -4.49
CA ALA A 95 -18.36 10.81 -3.73
C ALA A 95 -18.75 9.33 -3.84
N SER A 96 -18.57 8.74 -5.02
CA SER A 96 -18.81 7.31 -5.24
C SER A 96 -17.76 6.44 -4.53
N HIS A 97 -16.49 6.84 -4.58
CA HIS A 97 -15.41 6.08 -3.96
C HIS A 97 -15.47 6.09 -2.43
N VAL A 98 -15.80 7.22 -1.80
CA VAL A 98 -15.87 7.32 -0.33
C VAL A 98 -16.97 6.44 0.27
N LEU A 99 -18.07 6.25 -0.46
CA LEU A 99 -19.17 5.37 -0.05
C LEU A 99 -18.91 3.89 -0.39
N ASN A 100 -17.95 3.59 -1.26
CA ASN A 100 -17.64 2.24 -1.68
C ASN A 100 -17.01 1.43 -0.53
N PRO A 101 -17.62 0.31 -0.08
CA PRO A 101 -17.09 -0.51 1.00
C PRO A 101 -15.68 -1.04 0.72
N ALA A 102 -15.36 -1.38 -0.54
CA ALA A 102 -14.04 -1.86 -0.91
C ALA A 102 -12.97 -0.76 -0.76
N PHE A 103 -13.31 0.50 -1.04
CA PHE A 103 -12.41 1.62 -0.85
C PHE A 103 -12.16 1.88 0.64
N GLN A 104 -13.21 1.85 1.46
CA GLN A 104 -13.09 1.99 2.91
C GLN A 104 -12.20 0.90 3.52
N TRP A 105 -12.40 -0.36 3.14
CA TRP A 105 -11.54 -1.46 3.57
C TRP A 105 -10.09 -1.27 3.10
N LYS A 106 -9.87 -0.84 1.85
CA LYS A 106 -8.53 -0.52 1.34
C LYS A 106 -7.84 0.52 2.23
N MET A 107 -8.54 1.58 2.63
CA MET A 107 -7.99 2.62 3.50
C MET A 107 -7.65 2.10 4.90
N ILE A 108 -8.53 1.30 5.51
CA ILE A 108 -8.26 0.66 6.81
C ILE A 108 -7.03 -0.26 6.73
N LEU A 109 -6.96 -1.10 5.69
CA LEU A 109 -5.84 -2.01 5.49
C LEU A 109 -4.52 -1.27 5.23
N LEU A 110 -4.54 -0.16 4.49
CA LEU A 110 -3.37 0.70 4.30
C LEU A 110 -2.85 1.28 5.62
N VAL A 111 -3.75 1.76 6.49
CA VAL A 111 -3.36 2.25 7.83
C VAL A 111 -2.76 1.13 8.67
N LEU A 112 -3.36 -0.07 8.67
CA LEU A 112 -2.83 -1.23 9.39
C LEU A 112 -1.47 -1.68 8.83
N ALA A 113 -1.29 -1.67 7.51
CA ALA A 113 -0.01 -1.99 6.87
C ALA A 113 1.07 -0.98 7.23
N GLY A 114 0.73 0.32 7.24
CA GLY A 114 1.62 1.39 7.69
C GLY A 114 2.02 1.24 9.15
N ALA A 115 1.07 0.90 10.03
CA ALA A 115 1.34 0.63 11.44
C ALA A 115 2.25 -0.59 11.64
N ASN A 116 2.01 -1.68 10.90
CA ASN A 116 2.86 -2.87 10.93
C ASN A 116 4.29 -2.57 10.48
N MET A 117 4.45 -1.81 9.40
CA MET A 117 5.74 -1.37 8.88
C MET A 117 6.47 -0.45 9.87
N ALA A 118 5.76 0.52 10.46
CA ALA A 118 6.33 1.42 11.46
C ALA A 118 6.79 0.65 12.71
N TRP A 119 6.01 -0.33 13.17
CA TRP A 119 6.40 -1.22 14.26
C TRP A 119 7.68 -1.99 13.92
N PHE A 120 7.75 -2.62 12.75
CA PHE A 120 8.95 -3.32 12.28
C PHE A 120 10.18 -2.41 12.23
N HIS A 121 10.06 -1.24 11.61
CA HIS A 121 11.17 -0.32 11.43
C HIS A 121 11.64 0.31 12.75
N PHE A 122 10.73 0.69 13.65
CA PHE A 122 11.10 1.39 14.88
C PHE A 122 11.51 0.48 16.03
N ARG A 123 10.92 -0.72 16.13
CA ARG A 123 11.17 -1.63 17.25
C ARG A 123 12.17 -2.72 16.92
N ILE A 124 12.26 -3.15 15.67
CA ILE A 124 12.97 -4.39 15.33
C ILE A 124 14.21 -4.08 14.50
N TYR A 125 14.07 -3.26 13.45
CA TYR A 125 15.20 -2.88 12.60
C TYR A 125 16.37 -2.27 13.39
N ARG A 126 16.07 -1.50 14.43
CA ARG A 126 17.08 -0.85 15.29
C ARG A 126 17.78 -1.77 16.29
N HIS A 127 17.23 -2.96 16.56
CA HIS A 127 17.79 -3.92 17.52
C HIS A 127 18.41 -5.14 16.82
N LEU A 128 18.52 -5.11 15.49
CA LEU A 128 19.01 -6.22 14.67
C LEU A 128 20.55 -6.31 14.60
N ASP A 129 21.30 -5.42 15.28
CA ASP A 129 22.78 -5.34 15.29
C ASP A 129 23.52 -6.60 15.84
N GLY A 130 22.84 -7.72 16.06
CA GLY A 130 23.45 -9.00 16.44
C GLY A 130 22.80 -10.27 15.88
N ALA A 131 21.67 -10.16 15.16
CA ALA A 131 20.93 -11.34 14.67
C ALA A 131 21.26 -11.72 13.21
N GLU A 132 22.17 -10.98 12.56
CA GLU A 132 22.48 -11.09 11.12
C GLU A 132 23.03 -12.47 10.70
N HIS A 133 23.54 -13.26 11.64
CA HIS A 133 24.11 -14.58 11.41
C HIS A 133 23.27 -15.74 11.98
N MET A 134 22.08 -15.46 12.53
CA MET A 134 21.23 -16.52 13.09
C MET A 134 20.53 -17.28 11.96
N THR A 135 20.76 -18.60 11.91
CA THR A 135 20.11 -19.52 10.96
C THR A 135 18.60 -19.63 11.17
N ALA A 136 18.12 -19.33 12.37
CA ALA A 136 16.71 -19.39 12.75
C ALA A 136 16.12 -17.99 12.94
N THR A 137 15.17 -17.61 12.09
CA THR A 137 14.44 -16.35 12.23
C THR A 137 13.48 -16.40 13.43
N PRO A 138 13.54 -15.45 14.38
CA PRO A 138 12.63 -15.41 15.53
C PRO A 138 11.15 -15.44 15.14
N LEU A 139 10.32 -16.10 15.95
CA LEU A 139 8.87 -16.25 15.69
C LEU A 139 8.17 -14.89 15.51
N GLN A 140 8.60 -13.86 16.26
CA GLN A 140 8.06 -12.50 16.14
C GLN A 140 8.24 -11.92 14.73
N LEU A 141 9.39 -12.14 14.08
CA LEU A 141 9.65 -11.68 12.72
C LEU A 141 8.75 -12.40 11.71
N LYS A 142 8.54 -13.70 11.91
CA LYS A 142 7.65 -14.49 11.06
C LYS A 142 6.21 -14.00 11.15
N ILE A 143 5.72 -13.67 12.35
CA ILE A 143 4.36 -13.13 12.54
C ILE A 143 4.21 -11.80 11.81
N ILE A 144 5.19 -10.90 11.92
CA ILE A 144 5.16 -9.58 11.28
C ILE A 144 5.18 -9.71 9.74
N GLY A 145 6.03 -10.58 9.20
CA GLY A 145 6.08 -10.86 7.77
C GLY A 145 4.76 -11.46 7.26
N SER A 146 4.21 -12.46 7.96
CA SER A 146 2.89 -13.04 7.60
C SER A 146 1.77 -12.01 7.63
N LEU A 147 1.71 -11.18 8.66
CA LEU A 147 0.68 -10.14 8.79
C LEU A 147 0.81 -9.10 7.69
N SER A 148 2.04 -8.67 7.39
CA SER A 148 2.33 -7.75 6.28
C SER A 148 1.82 -8.29 4.94
N LEU A 149 2.16 -9.55 4.61
CA LEU A 149 1.69 -10.18 3.37
C LEU A 149 0.18 -10.27 3.29
N PHE A 150 -0.49 -10.62 4.39
CA PHE A 150 -1.94 -10.69 4.44
C PHE A 150 -2.58 -9.31 4.22
N LEU A 151 -2.04 -8.26 4.86
CA LEU A 151 -2.52 -6.90 4.69
C LEU A 151 -2.34 -6.40 3.25
N TRP A 152 -1.18 -6.60 2.64
CA TRP A 152 -0.92 -6.20 1.26
C TRP A 152 -1.74 -6.97 0.23
N ALA A 153 -1.94 -8.28 0.44
CA ALA A 153 -2.88 -9.05 -0.38
C ALA A 153 -4.29 -8.47 -0.28
N GLY A 154 -4.75 -8.14 0.92
CA GLY A 154 -6.03 -7.47 1.14
C GLY A 154 -6.14 -6.11 0.44
N ILE A 155 -5.09 -5.27 0.50
CA ILE A 155 -5.06 -3.96 -0.15
C ILE A 155 -5.20 -4.09 -1.68
N VAL A 156 -4.48 -5.04 -2.29
CA VAL A 156 -4.53 -5.29 -3.74
C VAL A 156 -5.91 -5.82 -4.15
N LEU A 157 -6.45 -6.79 -3.40
CA LEU A 157 -7.79 -7.33 -3.65
C LEU A 157 -8.85 -6.25 -3.53
N ALA A 158 -8.84 -5.47 -2.44
CA ALA A 158 -9.76 -4.35 -2.25
C ALA A 158 -9.63 -3.33 -3.38
N GLY A 159 -8.41 -3.00 -3.81
CA GLY A 159 -8.16 -2.09 -4.93
C GLY A 159 -8.75 -2.55 -6.26
N ARG A 160 -8.70 -3.84 -6.59
CA ARG A 160 -9.40 -4.39 -7.77
C ARG A 160 -10.92 -4.38 -7.58
N TRP A 161 -11.38 -4.68 -6.38
CA TRP A 161 -12.80 -4.78 -6.08
C TRP A 161 -13.54 -3.42 -6.09
N VAL A 162 -12.83 -2.30 -5.85
CA VAL A 162 -13.36 -0.94 -6.02
C VAL A 162 -13.91 -0.69 -7.44
N GLY A 163 -13.33 -1.32 -8.47
CA GLY A 163 -13.82 -1.19 -9.84
C GLY A 163 -15.05 -2.04 -10.18
N HIS A 164 -15.45 -2.95 -9.29
CA HIS A 164 -16.51 -3.93 -9.55
C HIS A 164 -17.72 -3.82 -8.61
N ILE A 165 -17.54 -3.27 -7.41
CA ILE A 165 -18.69 -2.85 -6.58
C ILE A 165 -19.09 -1.45 -7.04
N VAL A 166 -20.25 -1.36 -7.67
CA VAL A 166 -20.99 -0.13 -7.95
C VAL A 166 -22.11 0.00 -6.92
#